data_AF-A0A261Y4P2-F1
#
_entry.id   AF-A0A261Y4P2-F1
#
_cell.length_a   1.000
_cell.length_b   1.000
_cell.length_c   1.000
_cell.angle_alpha   90.00
_cell.angle_beta   90.00
_cell.angle_gamma   90.00
#
_symmetry.space_group_name_H-M   'P 1'
#
loop_
_entity.id
_entity.type
_entity.pdbx_description
1 polymer ?
#
loop_
_entity_poly.entity_id
_entity_poly.type
_entity_poly.pdbx_seq_one_letter_code
_entity_poly.pdbx_strand_id
1 'polypeptide(L)'
;MRVAQVLVDVTVPPPNPTYYNNNVTCGLSVFSGVPTIVGLNFGILASVYSQESMTQAAALAKQFSELGLFVNVVGETLMPGVNLTYSAADAVDFDGVVIASGAENIFLNGTSPLYPLGRPLEILKNAYQW
;
A
#
# COMPACT_ATOMS: atom_id res chain seq x y z
N MET A 1 12.63 -27.39 -11.27
CA MET A 1 13.52 -27.00 -10.15
C MET A 1 12.83 -26.06 -9.17
N ARG A 2 12.53 -24.80 -9.52
CA ARG A 2 12.00 -23.78 -8.57
C ARG A 2 10.79 -24.25 -7.75
N VAL A 3 9.81 -24.90 -8.38
CA VAL A 3 8.61 -25.42 -7.69
C VAL A 3 8.96 -26.55 -6.72
N ALA A 4 9.77 -27.51 -7.13
CA ALA A 4 10.13 -28.66 -6.30
C ALA A 4 10.94 -28.27 -5.04
N GLN A 5 11.66 -27.14 -5.05
CA GLN A 5 12.50 -26.70 -3.93
C GLN A 5 11.71 -26.27 -2.69
N VAL A 6 10.41 -25.95 -2.82
CA VAL A 6 9.55 -25.54 -1.70
C VAL A 6 8.57 -26.64 -1.30
N LEU A 7 8.65 -27.82 -1.91
CA LEU A 7 7.78 -28.95 -1.64
C LEU A 7 8.53 -30.01 -0.83
N VAL A 8 7.86 -30.53 0.19
CA VAL A 8 8.36 -31.66 0.97
C VAL A 8 8.24 -32.93 0.13
N ASP A 9 9.26 -33.78 0.17
CA ASP A 9 9.30 -35.09 -0.49
C ASP A 9 9.14 -35.10 -2.02
N VAL A 10 9.40 -33.98 -2.70
CA VAL A 10 9.43 -33.92 -4.16
C VAL A 10 10.87 -33.87 -4.67
N THR A 11 11.27 -34.90 -5.42
CA THR A 11 12.56 -34.89 -6.12
C THR A 11 12.49 -34.04 -7.39
N VAL A 12 13.57 -33.34 -7.71
CA VAL A 12 13.66 -32.58 -8.96
C VAL A 12 13.80 -33.58 -10.11
N PRO A 13 12.84 -33.64 -11.05
CA PRO A 13 12.97 -34.52 -12.21
C PRO A 13 14.11 -34.04 -13.12
N PRO A 14 14.79 -34.95 -13.83
CA PRO A 14 15.77 -34.55 -14.85
C PRO A 14 15.09 -33.77 -15.98
N PRO A 15 15.81 -32.87 -16.68
CA PRO A 15 15.25 -32.12 -17.81
C PRO A 15 14.69 -33.04 -18.91
N ASN A 16 13.50 -32.70 -19.43
CA ASN A 16 12.96 -33.31 -20.64
C ASN A 16 12.85 -32.24 -21.73
N PRO A 17 13.79 -32.19 -22.70
CA PRO A 17 13.90 -31.08 -23.65
C PRO A 17 12.90 -31.10 -24.80
N THR A 18 11.97 -32.08 -24.85
CA THR A 18 11.05 -32.29 -26.00
C THR A 18 10.33 -31.02 -26.49
N TYR A 19 10.00 -30.08 -25.60
CA TYR A 19 9.27 -28.85 -25.93
C TYR A 19 9.99 -27.56 -25.54
N TYR A 20 11.22 -27.65 -25.03
CA TYR A 20 11.93 -26.47 -24.54
C TYR A 20 12.38 -25.58 -25.71
N ASN A 21 12.10 -24.29 -25.61
CA ASN A 21 12.55 -23.27 -26.55
C ASN A 21 12.59 -21.90 -25.84
N ASN A 22 13.23 -20.92 -26.47
CA ASN A 22 13.38 -19.56 -25.93
C ASN A 22 12.60 -18.52 -26.76
N ASN A 23 11.58 -18.95 -27.51
CA ASN A 23 10.75 -18.01 -28.27
C ASN A 23 9.96 -17.14 -27.29
N VAL A 24 9.75 -15.89 -27.66
CA VAL A 24 8.99 -14.91 -26.86
C VAL A 24 7.93 -14.26 -27.73
N THR A 25 6.88 -13.73 -27.11
CA THR A 25 5.86 -12.92 -27.77
C THR A 25 5.47 -11.74 -26.89
N CYS A 26 5.08 -10.63 -27.50
CA CYS A 26 4.63 -9.44 -26.79
C CYS A 26 3.19 -9.59 -26.28
N GLY A 27 2.76 -8.70 -25.39
CA GLY A 27 1.37 -8.60 -24.92
C GLY A 27 0.95 -9.59 -23.84
N LEU A 28 1.85 -10.45 -23.35
CA LEU A 28 1.56 -11.41 -22.27
C LEU A 28 1.95 -10.93 -20.87
N SER A 29 2.87 -9.95 -20.75
CA SER A 29 3.33 -9.46 -19.46
C SER A 29 2.40 -8.39 -18.88
N VAL A 30 1.91 -8.62 -17.67
CA VAL A 30 1.07 -7.67 -16.91
C VAL A 30 1.91 -6.55 -16.30
N PHE A 31 3.15 -6.83 -15.88
CA PHE A 31 4.03 -5.87 -15.19
C PHE A 31 4.75 -4.90 -16.14
N SER A 32 4.05 -4.44 -17.18
CA SER A 32 4.56 -3.47 -18.16
C SER A 32 4.14 -2.02 -17.88
N GLY A 33 3.43 -1.80 -16.77
CA GLY A 33 2.92 -0.49 -16.33
C GLY A 33 1.44 -0.30 -16.65
N VAL A 34 0.89 0.80 -16.14
CA VAL A 34 -0.51 1.20 -16.38
C VAL A 34 -0.57 2.44 -17.28
N PRO A 35 -1.55 2.54 -18.20
CA PRO A 35 -1.66 3.69 -19.10
C PRO A 35 -2.20 4.96 -18.42
N THR A 36 -2.82 4.81 -17.25
CA THR A 36 -3.35 5.91 -16.44
C THR A 36 -3.39 5.51 -14.97
N ILE A 37 -3.36 6.51 -14.08
CA ILE A 37 -3.52 6.36 -12.62
C ILE A 37 -4.91 6.75 -12.13
N VAL A 38 -5.78 7.29 -12.99
CA VAL A 38 -7.13 7.70 -12.62
C VAL A 38 -7.90 6.50 -12.04
N GLY A 39 -8.53 6.71 -10.88
CA GLY A 39 -9.29 5.70 -10.16
C GLY A 39 -8.46 4.79 -9.25
N LEU A 40 -7.13 4.95 -9.20
CA LEU A 40 -6.31 4.30 -8.17
C LEU A 40 -6.61 4.91 -6.79
N ASN A 41 -6.55 4.07 -5.77
CA ASN A 41 -6.81 4.43 -4.37
C ASN A 41 -5.52 4.86 -3.69
N PHE A 42 -5.54 5.99 -2.99
CA PHE A 42 -4.35 6.54 -2.33
C PHE A 42 -4.62 6.84 -0.86
N GLY A 43 -3.79 6.27 0.02
CA GLY A 43 -3.84 6.48 1.46
C GLY A 43 -2.90 7.60 1.90
N ILE A 44 -3.42 8.62 2.58
CA ILE A 44 -2.64 9.64 3.27
C ILE A 44 -2.72 9.37 4.76
N LEU A 45 -1.64 8.86 5.34
CA LEU A 45 -1.54 8.56 6.76
C LEU A 45 -1.19 9.83 7.53
N ALA A 46 -2.15 10.35 8.30
CA ALA A 46 -2.04 11.61 9.04
C ALA A 46 -2.29 11.39 10.54
N SER A 47 -2.04 12.44 11.34
CA SER A 47 -2.40 12.46 12.76
C SER A 47 -3.29 13.66 13.07
N VAL A 48 -4.47 13.41 13.63
CA VAL A 48 -5.42 14.45 14.07
C VAL A 48 -4.89 15.29 15.22
N TYR A 49 -3.84 14.82 15.89
CA TYR A 49 -3.15 15.53 16.97
C TYR A 49 -2.02 16.44 16.46
N SER A 50 -1.77 16.47 15.14
CA SER A 50 -0.78 17.33 14.50
C SER A 50 -1.45 18.25 13.47
N GLN A 51 -1.48 19.55 13.77
CA GLN A 51 -2.04 20.55 12.84
C GLN A 51 -1.25 20.60 11.51
N GLU A 52 0.06 20.40 11.57
CA GLU A 52 0.92 20.29 10.38
C GLU A 52 0.49 19.12 9.51
N SER A 53 0.28 17.95 10.12
CA SER A 53 -0.14 16.73 9.44
C SER A 53 -1.49 16.90 8.76
N MET A 54 -2.49 17.43 9.47
CA MET A 54 -3.82 17.67 8.92
C MET A 54 -3.80 18.72 7.79
N THR A 55 -2.96 19.75 7.90
CA THR A 55 -2.81 20.77 6.86
C THR A 55 -2.21 20.19 5.59
N GLN A 56 -1.14 19.40 5.72
CA GLN A 56 -0.51 18.76 4.57
C GLN A 56 -1.41 17.69 3.95
N ALA A 57 -2.11 16.90 4.78
CA ALA A 57 -3.05 15.88 4.30
C ALA A 57 -4.16 16.50 3.45
N ALA A 58 -4.73 17.63 3.86
CA ALA A 58 -5.73 18.34 3.06
C ALA A 58 -5.16 18.85 1.73
N ALA A 59 -3.93 19.39 1.73
CA ALA A 59 -3.29 19.88 0.51
C ALA A 59 -2.97 18.75 -0.48
N LEU A 60 -2.48 17.61 0.01
CA LEU A 60 -2.22 16.41 -0.78
C LEU A 60 -3.52 15.80 -1.31
N ALA A 61 -4.55 15.69 -0.45
CA ALA A 61 -5.83 15.12 -0.85
C ALA A 61 -6.48 15.90 -1.99
N LYS A 62 -6.40 17.23 -1.95
CA LYS A 62 -6.85 18.08 -3.04
C LYS A 62 -6.07 17.80 -4.33
N GLN A 63 -4.74 17.86 -4.29
CA GLN A 63 -3.89 17.66 -5.47
C GLN A 63 -4.07 16.27 -6.09
N PHE A 64 -4.15 15.23 -5.27
CA PHE A 64 -4.35 13.86 -5.75
C PHE A 64 -5.75 13.65 -6.33
N SER A 65 -6.77 14.27 -5.75
CA SER A 65 -8.13 14.23 -6.32
C SER A 65 -8.21 14.96 -7.67
N GLU A 66 -7.47 16.07 -7.85
CA GLU A 66 -7.35 16.78 -9.14
C GLU A 66 -6.69 15.92 -10.23
N LEU A 67 -5.87 14.93 -9.85
CA LEU A 67 -5.31 13.90 -10.75
C LEU A 67 -6.27 12.74 -11.01
N GLY A 68 -7.46 12.73 -10.40
CA GLY A 68 -8.45 11.66 -10.53
C GLY A 68 -8.21 10.45 -9.63
N LEU A 69 -7.39 10.58 -8.59
CA LEU A 69 -7.18 9.52 -7.58
C LEU A 69 -8.33 9.48 -6.58
N PHE A 70 -8.64 8.29 -6.06
CA PHE A 70 -9.54 8.14 -4.93
C PHE A 70 -8.75 8.24 -3.62
N VAL A 71 -8.86 9.37 -2.94
CA VAL A 71 -8.01 9.68 -1.79
C VAL A 71 -8.71 9.40 -0.46
N ASN A 72 -8.04 8.62 0.38
CA ASN A 72 -8.42 8.40 1.76
C ASN A 72 -7.40 9.06 2.70
N VAL A 73 -7.84 10.07 3.45
CA VAL A 73 -7.07 10.62 4.57
C VAL A 73 -7.38 9.77 5.79
N VAL A 74 -6.35 9.08 6.26
CA VAL A 74 -6.41 8.17 7.41
C VAL A 74 -5.95 8.92 8.65
N GLY A 75 -6.75 8.84 9.72
CA GLY A 75 -6.43 9.43 11.02
C GLY A 75 -6.90 8.55 12.19
N GLU A 76 -6.66 9.00 13.41
CA GLU A 76 -7.01 8.26 14.62
C GLU A 76 -8.53 8.21 14.86
N THR A 77 -9.26 9.28 14.49
CA THR A 77 -10.71 9.39 14.60
C THR A 77 -11.33 10.05 13.35
N LEU A 78 -12.62 9.82 13.12
CA LEU A 78 -13.36 10.55 12.10
C LEU A 78 -13.62 11.98 12.57
N MET A 79 -13.17 12.94 11.77
CA MET A 79 -13.39 14.37 11.97
C MET A 79 -13.29 15.09 10.61
N PRO A 80 -13.64 16.39 10.49
CA PRO A 80 -13.49 17.09 9.22
C PRO A 80 -12.07 16.96 8.65
N GLY A 81 -11.97 16.46 7.41
CA GLY A 81 -10.70 16.19 6.73
C GLY A 81 -10.16 14.77 6.90
N VAL A 82 -10.78 13.90 7.71
CA VAL A 82 -10.46 12.47 7.83
C VAL A 82 -11.65 11.64 7.37
N ASN A 83 -11.44 10.69 6.46
CA ASN A 83 -12.50 9.84 5.91
C ASN A 83 -12.30 8.35 6.20
N LEU A 84 -11.17 7.97 6.82
CA LEU A 84 -10.92 6.59 7.25
C LEU A 84 -10.14 6.59 8.57
N THR A 85 -10.47 5.68 9.48
CA THR A 85 -9.73 5.54 10.74
C THR A 85 -8.62 4.51 10.60
N TYR A 86 -7.54 4.65 11.37
CA TYR A 86 -6.49 3.61 11.44
C TYR A 86 -7.05 2.23 11.82
N SER A 87 -8.09 2.16 12.65
CA SER A 87 -8.74 0.90 13.01
C SER A 87 -9.41 0.19 11.83
N ALA A 88 -9.88 0.96 10.84
CA ALA A 88 -10.57 0.46 9.66
C ALA A 88 -9.68 0.37 8.41
N ALA A 89 -8.51 1.00 8.40
CA ALA A 89 -7.58 0.99 7.28
C ALA A 89 -6.64 -0.22 7.30
N ASP A 90 -6.36 -0.74 6.10
CA ASP A 90 -5.26 -1.67 5.82
C ASP A 90 -4.49 -1.22 4.55
N ALA A 91 -3.29 -1.77 4.33
CA ALA A 91 -2.51 -1.46 3.14
C ALA A 91 -3.16 -2.00 1.85
N VAL A 92 -3.93 -3.09 1.93
CA VAL A 92 -4.62 -3.66 0.75
C VAL A 92 -5.66 -2.71 0.14
N ASP A 93 -6.09 -1.70 0.90
CA ASP A 93 -7.09 -0.72 0.47
C ASP A 93 -6.50 0.34 -0.49
N PHE A 94 -5.17 0.40 -0.63
CA PHE A 94 -4.47 1.47 -1.35
C PHE A 94 -3.50 0.92 -2.40
N ASP A 95 -3.49 1.59 -3.56
CA ASP A 95 -2.49 1.40 -4.61
C ASP A 95 -1.21 2.24 -4.33
N GLY A 96 -1.28 3.15 -3.35
CA GLY A 96 -0.15 3.93 -2.88
C GLY A 96 -0.41 4.59 -1.52
N VAL A 97 0.67 4.76 -0.75
CA VAL A 97 0.60 5.30 0.62
C VAL A 97 1.62 6.43 0.79
N VAL A 98 1.21 7.51 1.45
CA VAL A 98 2.09 8.61 1.87
C VAL A 98 1.85 8.94 3.34
N ILE A 99 2.91 9.35 4.04
CA ILE A 99 2.83 9.83 5.42
C ILE A 99 2.82 11.35 5.38
N ALA A 100 1.83 11.96 5.99
CA ALA A 100 1.80 13.40 6.17
C ALA A 100 2.79 13.83 7.27
N SER A 101 3.59 14.85 7.00
CA SER A 101 4.55 15.47 7.90
C SER A 101 3.91 15.81 9.25
N GLY A 102 4.58 15.45 10.34
CA GLY A 102 4.05 15.61 11.69
C GLY A 102 3.24 14.40 12.21
N ALA A 103 3.04 13.35 11.42
CA ALA A 103 2.45 12.08 11.87
C ALA A 103 3.49 11.03 12.32
N GLU A 104 4.79 11.28 12.18
CA GLU A 104 5.85 10.28 12.33
C GLU A 104 5.85 9.62 13.72
N ASN A 105 5.45 10.37 14.75
CA ASN A 105 5.42 9.89 16.13
C ASN A 105 4.50 8.68 16.33
N ILE A 106 3.38 8.60 15.60
CA ILE A 106 2.43 7.47 15.73
C ILE A 106 2.95 6.17 15.08
N PHE A 107 4.03 6.25 14.28
CA PHE A 107 4.67 5.08 13.67
C PHE A 107 5.75 4.46 14.56
N LEU A 108 6.40 5.26 15.40
CA LEU A 108 7.53 4.80 16.22
C LEU A 108 7.09 4.45 17.64
N ASN A 109 6.32 5.33 18.29
CA ASN A 109 5.99 5.25 19.72
C ASN A 109 4.50 5.49 20.01
N GLY A 110 3.65 5.53 18.97
CA GLY A 110 2.22 5.77 19.11
C GLY A 110 1.50 4.62 19.79
N THR A 111 1.00 4.86 21.00
CA THR A 111 0.00 3.97 21.62
C THR A 111 -1.33 4.70 21.66
N SER A 112 -2.40 4.02 21.27
CA SER A 112 -3.74 4.56 21.26
C SER A 112 -4.74 3.44 21.48
N PRO A 113 -5.81 3.65 22.25
CA PRO A 113 -6.91 2.69 22.32
C PRO A 113 -7.79 2.70 21.06
N LEU A 114 -7.58 3.63 20.13
CA LEU A 114 -8.43 3.84 18.96
C LEU A 114 -8.13 2.88 17.80
N TYR A 115 -6.99 2.19 17.83
CA TYR A 115 -6.56 1.24 16.82
C TYR A 115 -5.58 0.21 17.42
N PRO A 116 -5.40 -0.96 16.78
CA PRO A 116 -4.44 -1.96 17.25
C PRO A 116 -3.02 -1.42 17.36
N LEU A 117 -2.26 -1.92 18.34
CA LEU A 117 -0.89 -1.50 18.57
C LEU A 117 -0.04 -1.68 17.29
N GLY A 118 0.64 -0.61 16.87
CA GLY A 118 1.52 -0.63 15.70
C GLY A 118 0.81 -0.51 14.35
N ARG A 119 -0.52 -0.37 14.32
CA ARG A 119 -1.31 -0.29 13.08
C ARG A 119 -0.80 0.73 12.04
N PRO A 120 -0.46 1.99 12.40
CA PRO A 120 0.09 2.92 11.40
C PRO A 120 1.36 2.41 10.70
N LEU A 121 2.28 1.81 11.47
CA LEU A 121 3.51 1.25 10.93
C LEU A 121 3.29 -0.04 10.15
N GLU A 122 2.32 -0.86 10.56
CA GLU A 122 1.92 -2.07 9.84
C GLU A 122 1.42 -1.75 8.43
N ILE A 123 0.54 -0.76 8.27
CA ILE A 123 0.06 -0.32 6.96
C ILE A 123 1.24 0.11 6.07
N LEU A 124 2.16 0.92 6.60
CA LEU A 124 3.34 1.35 5.84
C LEU A 124 4.25 0.18 5.44
N LYS A 125 4.48 -0.76 6.36
CA LYS A 125 5.31 -1.94 6.10
C LYS A 125 4.71 -2.83 5.03
N ASN A 126 3.41 -3.08 5.10
CA ASN A 126 2.70 -3.92 4.13
C ASN A 126 2.69 -3.26 2.75
N ALA A 127 2.45 -1.94 2.68
CA ALA A 127 2.51 -1.19 1.42
C ALA A 127 3.91 -1.17 0.78
N TYR A 128 4.99 -1.30 1.57
CA TYR A 128 6.35 -1.44 1.02
C TYR A 128 6.67 -2.87 0.54
N GLN A 129 6.04 -3.87 1.16
CA GLN A 129 6.33 -5.28 0.88
C GLN A 129 5.57 -5.84 -0.33
N TRP A 130 4.45 -5.23 -0.69
CA TRP A 130 3.56 -5.66 -1.79
C TRP A 130 3.73 -4.78 -3.02
#